data_AF-A0A962YB08-F1
#
_entry.id   AF-A0A962YB08-F1
#
_cell.length_a   1.000
_cell.length_b   1.000
_cell.length_c   1.000
_cell.angle_alpha   90.00
_cell.angle_beta   90.00
_cell.angle_gamma   90.00
#
_symmetry.space_group_name_H-M   'P 1'
#
loop_
_entity.id
_entity.type
_entity.pdbx_description
1 polymer ?
#
loop_
_entity_poly.entity_id
_entity_poly.type
_entity_poly.pdbx_seq_one_letter_code
_entity_poly.pdbx_strand_id
1 'polypeptide(L)'
;MIKPRALSGCLFTQPESILRRYTFSGLLLTASTLLPPCPAVAQDITELGLEELLNTEVTSVSKTGQKLSDAAAAVFVISQEDLRRSGVTSIPEALRMVPGLHVARLNANQWAVTARGFNGQFANKLLVLVDGRTVYTPIFSGVYWEALDLPLADIERIEVIRGPGASLWGANAVNGIINIITKQAQDTQGAYISLAVGDEEQTLAT
;
A
#
# COMPACT_ATOMS: atom_id res chain seq x y z
N MET A 1 1.65 72.99 -42.64
CA MET A 1 2.10 71.66 -43.11
C MET A 1 1.14 70.63 -42.53
N ILE A 2 -0.03 70.41 -43.17
CA ILE A 2 -0.38 69.23 -44.01
C ILE A 2 -0.15 67.92 -43.23
N LYS A 3 -1.05 66.95 -43.01
CA LYS A 3 -2.51 66.69 -43.14
C LYS A 3 -2.67 65.26 -42.54
N PRO A 4 -3.76 64.89 -41.86
CA PRO A 4 -3.96 63.53 -41.33
C PRO A 4 -4.40 62.56 -42.43
N ARG A 5 -4.13 61.26 -42.26
CA ARG A 5 -4.60 60.18 -43.16
C ARG A 5 -5.52 59.24 -42.39
N ALA A 6 -6.78 59.22 -42.82
CA ALA A 6 -7.80 58.26 -42.43
C ALA A 6 -7.74 57.01 -43.32
N LEU A 7 -8.30 55.89 -42.82
CA LEU A 7 -9.26 54.94 -43.43
C LEU A 7 -9.19 53.63 -42.60
N SER A 8 -10.21 53.20 -41.86
CA SER A 8 -11.59 52.78 -42.20
C SER A 8 -11.72 51.25 -42.38
N GLY A 9 -12.69 50.66 -41.70
CA GLY A 9 -13.13 49.25 -41.82
C GLY A 9 -13.59 48.70 -40.45
N CYS A 10 -14.87 48.86 -40.08
CA CYS A 10 -15.92 47.81 -40.05
C CYS A 10 -15.49 46.48 -39.39
N LEU A 11 -16.26 45.74 -38.59
CA LEU A 11 -17.56 45.79 -37.89
C LEU A 11 -17.71 44.33 -37.37
N PHE A 12 -18.30 44.07 -36.19
CA PHE A 12 -18.88 42.76 -35.75
C PHE A 12 -17.83 41.62 -35.50
N THR A 13 -17.88 40.72 -34.52
CA THR A 13 -18.92 40.18 -33.62
C THR A 13 -18.24 39.42 -32.46
N GLN A 14 -19.00 39.27 -31.36
CA GLN A 14 -18.74 38.55 -30.10
C GLN A 14 -18.68 36.99 -30.27
N PRO A 15 -18.35 36.21 -29.21
CA PRO A 15 -17.55 34.99 -29.27
C PRO A 15 -18.38 33.69 -29.36
N GLU A 16 -17.84 32.68 -30.05
CA GLU A 16 -18.45 31.35 -30.16
C GLU A 16 -17.68 30.31 -29.32
N SER A 17 -18.50 29.54 -28.59
CA SER A 17 -18.19 28.44 -27.69
C SER A 17 -17.46 27.26 -28.33
N ILE A 18 -16.46 26.69 -27.63
CA ILE A 18 -15.83 25.41 -28.00
C ILE A 18 -16.19 24.36 -26.96
N LEU A 19 -17.31 23.67 -27.18
CA LEU A 19 -17.65 22.40 -26.53
C LEU A 19 -16.95 21.28 -27.31
N ARG A 20 -15.86 20.73 -26.77
CA ARG A 20 -15.12 19.63 -27.38
C ARG A 20 -15.77 18.29 -27.00
N ARG A 21 -16.65 17.82 -27.87
CA ARG A 21 -17.17 16.44 -27.88
C ARG A 21 -16.04 15.49 -28.25
N TYR A 22 -15.65 14.60 -27.33
CA TYR A 22 -14.80 13.47 -27.66
C TYR A 22 -15.67 12.21 -27.83
N THR A 23 -15.74 11.77 -29.07
CA THR A 23 -16.34 10.52 -29.50
C THR A 23 -15.52 9.35 -28.98
N PHE A 24 -16.07 8.57 -28.04
CA PHE A 24 -15.58 7.24 -27.68
C PHE A 24 -15.79 6.30 -28.87
N SER A 25 -14.74 6.01 -29.62
CA SER A 25 -14.74 4.96 -30.64
C SER A 25 -14.38 3.64 -29.97
N GLY A 26 -15.39 2.80 -29.71
CA GLY A 26 -15.22 1.47 -29.16
C GLY A 26 -14.53 0.53 -30.16
N LEU A 27 -13.33 0.07 -29.80
CA LEU A 27 -12.66 -1.03 -30.49
C LEU A 27 -12.93 -2.33 -29.72
N LEU A 28 -13.98 -3.04 -30.13
CA LEU A 28 -14.29 -4.41 -29.69
C LEU A 28 -13.30 -5.36 -30.35
N LEU A 29 -12.26 -5.78 -29.61
CA LEU A 29 -11.35 -6.83 -30.05
C LEU A 29 -11.92 -8.19 -29.61
N THR A 30 -12.64 -8.86 -30.50
CA THR A 30 -13.06 -10.25 -30.30
C THR A 30 -11.88 -11.18 -30.60
N ALA A 31 -11.19 -11.65 -29.55
CA ALA A 31 -10.23 -12.76 -29.66
C ALA A 31 -10.90 -14.03 -29.14
N SER A 32 -11.16 -14.97 -30.05
CA SER A 32 -11.77 -16.27 -29.75
C SER A 32 -10.73 -17.40 -29.92
N THR A 33 -10.77 -18.37 -28.99
CA THR A 33 -10.14 -19.72 -28.98
C THR A 33 -8.63 -19.78 -28.62
N LEU A 34 -8.07 -20.73 -27.85
CA LEU A 34 -8.48 -21.98 -27.18
C LEU A 34 -7.73 -22.07 -25.83
N LEU A 35 -8.41 -22.34 -24.71
CA LEU A 35 -7.76 -22.70 -23.43
C LEU A 35 -7.79 -24.24 -23.28
N PRO A 36 -6.66 -24.90 -22.97
CA PRO A 36 -6.68 -26.32 -22.61
C PRO A 36 -7.40 -26.50 -21.25
N PRO A 37 -8.12 -27.63 -21.04
CA PRO A 37 -8.70 -27.92 -19.74
C PRO A 37 -7.58 -28.13 -18.72
N CYS A 38 -7.46 -27.21 -17.77
CA CYS A 38 -6.58 -27.38 -16.61
C CYS A 38 -7.11 -28.56 -15.78
N PRO A 39 -6.29 -29.57 -15.46
CA PRO A 39 -6.69 -30.60 -14.51
C PRO A 39 -6.86 -29.94 -13.15
N ALA A 40 -8.11 -29.73 -12.75
CA ALA A 40 -8.44 -29.31 -11.40
C ALA A 40 -8.13 -30.48 -10.45
N VAL A 41 -6.93 -30.47 -9.90
CA VAL A 41 -6.62 -31.25 -8.70
C VAL A 41 -7.39 -30.55 -7.58
N ALA A 42 -8.54 -31.11 -7.21
CA ALA A 42 -9.26 -30.72 -6.01
C ALA A 42 -8.39 -31.13 -4.81
N GLN A 43 -7.49 -30.24 -4.40
CA GLN A 43 -6.86 -30.36 -3.10
C GLN A 43 -7.93 -30.07 -2.05
N ASP A 44 -7.94 -30.91 -1.02
CA ASP A 44 -8.83 -30.77 0.11
C ASP A 44 -8.53 -29.45 0.84
N ILE A 45 -9.26 -28.41 0.43
CA ILE A 45 -9.21 -27.03 0.91
C ILE A 45 -9.54 -26.90 2.40
N THR A 46 -10.06 -27.95 3.02
CA THR A 46 -10.44 -27.95 4.44
C THR A 46 -9.31 -28.31 5.39
N GLU A 47 -8.29 -29.05 4.94
CA GLU A 47 -7.14 -29.40 5.79
C GLU A 47 -6.03 -28.33 5.71
N LEU A 48 -5.70 -27.84 4.50
CA LEU A 48 -4.53 -26.97 4.29
C LEU A 48 -4.60 -25.61 5.00
N GLY A 49 -5.79 -25.06 5.22
CA GLY A 49 -5.95 -23.67 5.68
C GLY A 49 -5.46 -23.40 7.10
N LEU A 50 -5.59 -24.36 8.03
CA LEU A 50 -5.19 -24.15 9.42
C LEU A 50 -3.72 -24.49 9.66
N GLU A 51 -3.22 -25.58 9.08
CA GLU A 51 -1.80 -25.93 9.19
C GLU A 51 -0.89 -24.90 8.50
N GLU A 52 -1.31 -24.32 7.38
CA GLU A 52 -0.56 -23.25 6.69
C GLU A 52 -0.46 -21.98 7.55
N LEU A 53 -1.55 -21.59 8.21
CA LEU A 53 -1.56 -20.47 9.16
C LEU A 53 -0.65 -20.74 10.36
N LEU A 54 -0.68 -21.96 10.90
CA LEU A 54 0.15 -22.34 12.05
C LEU A 54 1.64 -22.45 11.70
N ASN A 55 1.96 -22.87 10.47
CA ASN A 55 3.34 -23.02 10.00
C ASN A 55 3.93 -21.74 9.38
N THR A 56 3.17 -20.67 9.25
CA THR A 56 3.68 -19.38 8.77
C THR A 56 4.81 -18.92 9.69
N GLU A 57 6.00 -18.73 9.12
CA GLU A 57 7.17 -18.25 9.85
C GLU A 57 7.09 -16.74 10.09
N VAL A 58 7.23 -16.35 11.35
CA VAL A 58 7.27 -14.97 11.82
C VAL A 58 8.66 -14.70 12.40
N THR A 59 9.35 -13.72 11.85
CA THR A 59 10.73 -13.40 12.28
C THR A 59 10.74 -12.31 13.36
N SER A 60 9.65 -11.56 13.47
CA SER A 60 9.58 -10.34 14.29
C SER A 60 9.49 -10.59 15.81
N VAL A 61 9.11 -11.78 16.24
CA VAL A 61 8.81 -12.08 17.66
C VAL A 61 10.07 -12.35 18.48
N SER A 62 11.07 -13.02 17.90
CA SER A 62 12.29 -13.45 18.59
C SER A 62 13.60 -12.98 17.93
N LYS A 63 13.52 -12.19 16.84
CA LYS A 63 14.65 -11.89 15.92
C LYS A 63 15.24 -13.14 15.24
N THR A 64 14.56 -14.27 15.36
CA THR A 64 14.83 -15.55 14.70
C THR A 64 13.52 -16.02 14.09
N GLY A 65 13.56 -16.74 12.96
CA GLY A 65 12.35 -17.31 12.37
C GLY A 65 11.72 -18.30 13.34
N GLN A 66 10.46 -18.07 13.71
CA GLN A 66 9.68 -18.96 14.56
C GLN A 66 8.27 -19.10 14.00
N LYS A 67 7.63 -20.26 14.18
CA LYS A 67 6.23 -20.44 13.77
C LYS A 67 5.31 -19.46 14.50
N LEU A 68 4.29 -18.98 13.79
CA LEU A 68 3.24 -18.12 14.34
C LEU A 68 2.59 -18.74 15.58
N SER A 69 2.39 -20.07 15.60
CA SER A 69 1.82 -20.82 16.72
C SER A 69 2.60 -20.69 18.02
N ASP A 70 3.91 -20.46 17.92
CA ASP A 70 4.82 -20.46 19.07
C ASP A 70 5.04 -19.01 19.58
N ALA A 71 4.47 -18.02 18.90
CA ALA A 71 4.65 -16.62 19.23
C ALA A 71 3.95 -16.27 20.56
N ALA A 72 4.70 -15.82 21.55
CA ALA A 72 4.18 -15.40 22.85
C ALA A 72 3.41 -14.05 22.83
N ALA A 73 3.13 -13.50 21.65
CA ALA A 73 2.50 -12.20 21.47
C ALA A 73 1.36 -12.26 20.44
N ALA A 74 0.46 -11.28 20.48
CA ALA A 74 -0.65 -11.19 19.53
C ALA A 74 -0.15 -10.70 18.16
N VAL A 75 0.29 -11.64 17.33
CA VAL A 75 0.79 -11.40 15.97
C VAL A 75 -0.36 -11.44 14.96
N PHE A 76 -0.29 -10.55 13.98
CA PHE A 76 -1.12 -10.57 12.79
C PHE A 76 -0.22 -10.44 11.55
N VAL A 77 -0.43 -11.29 10.55
CA VAL A 77 0.35 -11.27 9.31
C VAL A 77 -0.58 -10.85 8.18
N ILE A 78 -0.21 -9.79 7.46
CA ILE A 78 -0.82 -9.43 6.19
C ILE A 78 0.03 -10.07 5.10
N SER A 79 -0.52 -11.06 4.41
CA SER A 79 0.18 -11.73 3.31
C SER A 79 0.16 -10.87 2.04
N GLN A 80 1.03 -11.17 1.08
CA GLN A 80 0.97 -10.49 -0.21
C GLN A 80 -0.34 -10.74 -0.96
N GLU A 81 -0.96 -11.90 -0.77
CA GLU A 81 -2.27 -12.17 -1.36
C GLU A 81 -3.38 -11.29 -0.73
N ASP A 82 -3.27 -10.97 0.56
CA ASP A 82 -4.20 -10.03 1.21
C ASP A 82 -4.02 -8.59 0.71
N LEU A 83 -2.77 -8.15 0.52
CA LEU A 83 -2.48 -6.85 -0.11
C LEU A 83 -3.07 -6.79 -1.52
N ARG A 84 -2.88 -7.84 -2.33
CA ARG A 84 -3.40 -7.92 -3.69
C ARG A 84 -4.93 -7.95 -3.75
N ARG A 85 -5.60 -8.65 -2.83
CA ARG A 85 -7.07 -8.79 -2.80
C ARG A 85 -7.78 -7.59 -2.18
N SER A 86 -7.12 -6.86 -1.29
CA SER A 86 -7.75 -5.75 -0.56
C SER A 86 -7.88 -4.47 -1.37
N GLY A 87 -7.10 -4.30 -2.44
CA GLY A 87 -7.13 -3.10 -3.28
C GLY A 87 -6.57 -1.85 -2.60
N VAL A 88 -5.83 -2.02 -1.50
CA VAL A 88 -5.13 -0.94 -0.80
C VAL A 88 -4.01 -0.38 -1.68
N THR A 89 -3.76 0.93 -1.60
CA THR A 89 -2.73 1.58 -2.42
C THR A 89 -1.51 2.01 -1.62
N SER A 90 -1.57 1.93 -0.29
CA SER A 90 -0.44 2.25 0.59
C SER A 90 -0.38 1.37 1.83
N ILE A 91 0.81 1.32 2.45
CA ILE A 91 1.05 0.55 3.68
C ILE A 91 0.12 0.95 4.83
N PRO A 92 -0.11 2.25 5.13
CA PRO A 92 -1.06 2.65 6.17
C PRO A 92 -2.47 2.10 5.91
N GLU A 93 -2.93 2.07 4.66
CA GLU A 93 -4.23 1.49 4.31
C GLU A 93 -4.27 0.00 4.59
N ALA A 94 -3.21 -0.73 4.23
CA ALA A 94 -3.09 -2.16 4.55
C ALA A 94 -3.18 -2.41 6.06
N LEU A 95 -2.56 -1.55 6.87
CA LEU A 95 -2.57 -1.66 8.33
C LEU A 95 -3.97 -1.51 8.95
N ARG A 96 -4.98 -1.00 8.22
CA ARG A 96 -6.39 -0.99 8.68
C ARG A 96 -6.99 -2.39 8.82
N MET A 97 -6.45 -3.37 8.10
CA MET A 97 -6.88 -4.77 8.21
C MET A 97 -6.49 -5.37 9.56
N VAL A 98 -5.51 -4.79 10.25
CA VAL A 98 -5.00 -5.35 11.51
C VAL A 98 -5.91 -4.95 12.66
N PRO A 99 -6.47 -5.92 13.42
CA PRO A 99 -7.33 -5.61 14.55
C PRO A 99 -6.60 -4.76 15.61
N GLY A 100 -7.26 -3.76 16.18
CA GLY A 100 -6.68 -2.96 17.28
C GLY A 100 -5.58 -1.96 16.88
N LEU A 101 -5.25 -1.86 15.57
CA LEU A 101 -4.58 -0.68 15.04
C LEU A 101 -5.61 0.40 14.74
N HIS A 102 -5.25 1.64 15.03
CA HIS A 102 -5.97 2.82 14.61
C HIS A 102 -5.14 3.50 13.53
N VAL A 103 -5.69 3.59 12.33
CA VAL A 103 -5.07 4.28 11.20
C VAL A 103 -5.96 5.44 10.77
N ALA A 104 -5.46 6.66 10.90
CA ALA A 104 -6.12 7.87 10.46
C ALA A 104 -5.39 8.44 9.23
N ARG A 105 -6.18 8.82 8.21
CA ARG A 105 -5.70 9.67 7.12
C ARG A 105 -5.95 11.11 7.55
N LEU A 106 -4.88 11.88 7.77
CA LEU A 106 -4.98 13.25 8.30
C LEU A 106 -5.32 14.26 7.18
N ASN A 107 -4.80 14.03 5.98
CA ASN A 107 -5.12 14.79 4.76
C ASN A 107 -4.76 13.95 3.51
N ALA A 108 -4.60 14.60 2.35
CA ALA A 108 -4.34 13.92 1.09
C ALA A 108 -3.11 13.00 1.12
N ASN A 109 -2.05 13.35 1.87
CA ASN A 109 -0.80 12.59 1.89
C ASN A 109 -0.32 12.16 3.29
N GLN A 110 -0.85 12.73 4.38
CA GLN A 110 -0.38 12.42 5.73
C GLN A 110 -1.22 11.35 6.43
N TRP A 111 -0.53 10.46 7.14
CA TRP A 111 -1.12 9.34 7.85
C TRP A 111 -0.65 9.29 9.31
N ALA A 112 -1.50 8.75 10.17
CA ALA A 112 -1.16 8.50 11.56
C ALA A 112 -1.59 7.09 11.95
N VAL A 113 -0.63 6.30 12.42
CA VAL A 113 -0.83 4.91 12.84
C VAL A 113 -0.46 4.79 14.31
N THR A 114 -1.34 4.18 15.09
CA THR A 114 -1.06 3.83 16.48
C THR A 114 -1.77 2.52 16.81
N ALA A 115 -1.30 1.83 17.84
CA ALA A 115 -2.07 0.79 18.51
C ALA A 115 -2.27 1.27 19.95
N ARG A 116 -3.50 1.20 20.47
CA ARG A 116 -3.86 1.58 21.86
C ARG A 116 -3.34 2.96 22.31
N GLY A 117 -4.22 3.95 22.39
CA GLY A 117 -3.91 5.27 22.93
C GLY A 117 -4.16 6.39 21.92
N PHE A 118 -3.46 7.51 22.08
CA PHE A 118 -3.66 8.69 21.24
C PHE A 118 -3.07 8.46 19.83
N ASN A 119 -3.87 8.79 18.82
CA ASN A 119 -3.46 8.78 17.42
C ASN A 119 -3.29 10.24 16.95
N GLY A 120 -2.17 10.53 16.30
CA GLY A 120 -1.84 11.83 15.74
C GLY A 120 -0.60 11.72 14.87
N GLN A 121 -0.30 12.78 14.12
CA GLN A 121 0.80 12.81 13.14
C GLN A 121 2.14 12.35 13.73
N PHE A 122 2.42 12.71 14.98
CA PHE A 122 3.68 12.43 15.66
C PHE A 122 3.62 11.21 16.59
N ALA A 123 2.75 10.24 16.31
CA ALA A 123 2.69 8.99 17.06
C ALA A 123 4.03 8.23 16.98
N ASN A 124 4.61 7.90 18.14
CA ASN A 124 5.95 7.32 18.26
C ASN A 124 5.99 6.14 19.26
N LYS A 125 4.87 5.41 19.37
CA LYS A 125 4.72 4.28 20.29
C LYS A 125 4.71 2.93 19.58
N LEU A 126 4.91 2.93 18.26
CA LEU A 126 5.08 1.75 17.42
C LEU A 126 6.49 1.76 16.85
N LEU A 127 7.15 0.61 16.91
CA LEU A 127 8.40 0.40 16.22
C LEU A 127 8.08 -0.08 14.81
N VAL A 128 8.64 0.58 13.80
CA VAL A 128 8.51 0.14 12.41
C VAL A 128 9.87 -0.34 11.92
N LEU A 129 9.84 -1.51 11.28
CA LEU A 129 10.99 -2.18 10.72
C LEU A 129 10.73 -2.45 9.24
N VAL A 130 11.78 -2.33 8.43
CA VAL A 130 11.83 -2.83 7.05
C VAL A 130 13.01 -3.80 7.00
N ASP A 131 12.74 -5.07 6.71
CA ASP A 131 13.75 -6.15 6.70
C ASP A 131 14.62 -6.18 7.97
N GLY A 132 13.98 -5.95 9.12
CA GLY A 132 14.63 -5.92 10.44
C GLY A 132 15.40 -4.62 10.77
N ARG A 133 15.41 -3.62 9.89
CA ARG A 133 16.04 -2.31 10.13
C ARG A 133 15.01 -1.28 10.57
N THR A 134 15.30 -0.55 11.63
CA THR A 134 14.38 0.46 12.15
C THR A 134 14.22 1.64 11.21
N VAL A 135 12.97 1.95 10.89
CA VAL A 135 12.58 3.17 10.18
C VAL A 135 11.99 4.14 11.20
N TYR A 136 12.58 5.32 11.30
CA TYR A 136 12.08 6.40 12.13
C TYR A 136 12.69 7.74 11.71
N THR A 137 12.08 8.84 12.15
CA THR A 137 12.67 10.18 12.06
C THR A 137 13.24 10.61 13.41
N PRO A 138 14.44 11.23 13.44
CA PRO A 138 15.03 11.74 14.68
C PRO A 138 14.25 12.90 15.30
N ILE A 139 13.34 13.55 14.55
CA ILE A 139 12.59 14.73 15.02
C ILE A 139 11.62 14.38 16.16
N PHE A 140 10.94 13.24 16.07
CA PHE A 140 9.95 12.82 17.08
C PHE A 140 9.98 11.31 17.39
N SER A 141 10.94 10.58 16.82
CA SER A 141 11.12 9.14 17.04
C SER A 141 9.96 8.25 16.55
N GLY A 142 9.15 8.73 15.61
CA GLY A 142 8.14 7.93 14.91
C GLY A 142 8.40 7.88 13.40
N VAL A 143 7.37 7.59 12.60
CA VAL A 143 7.50 7.37 11.15
C VAL A 143 6.66 8.37 10.39
N TYR A 144 7.27 8.98 9.36
CA TYR A 144 6.53 9.62 8.27
C TYR A 144 6.13 8.53 7.28
N TRP A 145 4.87 8.10 7.35
CA TRP A 145 4.34 7.04 6.50
C TRP A 145 4.34 7.42 5.02
N GLU A 146 4.19 8.71 4.75
CA GLU A 146 4.24 9.33 3.43
C GLU A 146 5.64 9.35 2.80
N ALA A 147 6.68 9.20 3.62
CA ALA A 147 8.07 9.15 3.16
C ALA A 147 8.58 7.71 2.99
N LEU A 148 7.74 6.71 3.27
CA LEU A 148 8.08 5.31 3.11
C LEU A 148 7.82 4.88 1.67
N ASP A 149 8.84 5.02 0.83
CA ASP A 149 8.82 4.70 -0.59
C ASP A 149 9.03 3.20 -0.83
N LEU A 150 8.00 2.41 -0.51
CA LEU A 150 7.98 0.96 -0.72
C LEU A 150 6.74 0.56 -1.53
N PRO A 151 6.91 0.13 -2.79
CA PRO A 151 5.83 -0.42 -3.59
C PRO A 151 5.21 -1.63 -2.90
N LEU A 152 3.87 -1.68 -2.84
CA LEU A 152 3.16 -2.83 -2.26
C LEU A 152 3.46 -4.13 -3.03
N ALA A 153 3.83 -4.02 -4.31
CA ALA A 153 4.21 -5.16 -5.14
C ALA A 153 5.50 -5.85 -4.67
N ASP A 154 6.40 -5.11 -4.00
CA ASP A 154 7.69 -5.61 -3.52
C ASP A 154 7.61 -6.17 -2.10
N ILE A 155 6.47 -6.01 -1.43
CA ILE A 155 6.24 -6.54 -0.08
C ILE A 155 5.88 -8.02 -0.21
N GLU A 156 6.53 -8.86 0.59
CA GLU A 156 6.19 -10.27 0.74
C GLU A 156 5.09 -10.44 1.80
N ARG A 157 5.28 -9.77 2.95
CA ARG A 157 4.29 -9.72 4.03
C ARG A 157 4.56 -8.57 4.98
N ILE A 158 3.53 -8.19 5.74
CA ILE A 158 3.64 -7.26 6.87
C ILE A 158 3.28 -8.00 8.15
N GLU A 159 4.22 -8.08 9.07
CA GLU A 159 4.04 -8.69 10.38
C GLU A 159 3.76 -7.60 11.41
N VAL A 160 2.65 -7.72 12.14
CA VAL A 160 2.26 -6.76 13.18
C VAL A 160 2.13 -7.48 14.51
N ILE A 161 3.02 -7.13 15.43
CA ILE A 161 3.00 -7.60 16.82
C ILE A 161 2.36 -6.52 17.66
N ARG A 162 1.20 -6.82 18.25
CA ARG A 162 0.50 -5.89 19.12
C ARG A 162 0.86 -6.15 20.57
N GLY A 163 1.15 -5.08 21.31
CA GLY A 163 1.49 -5.11 22.72
C GLY A 163 2.95 -4.76 23.00
N PRO A 164 3.35 -4.78 24.29
CA PRO A 164 4.67 -4.31 24.69
C PRO A 164 5.78 -5.24 24.19
N GLY A 165 6.65 -4.71 23.32
CA GLY A 165 7.85 -5.39 22.81
C GLY A 165 9.15 -4.71 23.20
N ALA A 166 9.10 -3.71 24.09
CA ALA A 166 10.24 -2.86 24.44
C ALA A 166 11.42 -3.61 25.07
N SER A 167 11.19 -4.76 25.72
CA SER A 167 12.25 -5.60 26.29
C SER A 167 13.19 -6.19 25.24
N LEU A 168 12.67 -6.52 24.05
CA LEU A 168 13.44 -7.13 22.96
C LEU A 168 13.90 -6.11 21.91
N TRP A 169 13.06 -5.09 21.68
CA TRP A 169 13.20 -4.17 20.55
C TRP A 169 13.51 -2.70 20.95
N GLY A 170 13.39 -2.35 22.23
CA GLY A 170 13.75 -1.01 22.74
C GLY A 170 12.62 0.02 22.76
N ALA A 171 12.99 1.30 22.86
CA ALA A 171 12.13 2.40 23.33
C ALA A 171 10.88 2.69 22.47
N ASN A 172 10.87 2.32 21.19
CA ASN A 172 9.73 2.60 20.29
C ASN A 172 8.73 1.43 20.19
N ALA A 173 9.01 0.28 20.80
CA ALA A 173 8.13 -0.90 20.78
C ALA A 173 7.15 -0.96 21.97
N VAL A 174 6.66 0.19 22.43
CA VAL A 174 5.80 0.28 23.62
C VAL A 174 4.42 -0.33 23.37
N ASN A 175 3.82 -0.01 22.23
CA ASN A 175 2.48 -0.47 21.87
C ASN A 175 2.50 -1.61 20.84
N GLY A 176 3.64 -1.84 20.20
CA GLY A 176 3.80 -2.91 19.21
C GLY A 176 4.99 -2.71 18.28
N ILE A 177 5.16 -3.68 17.40
CA ILE A 177 6.12 -3.68 16.28
C ILE A 177 5.34 -3.91 14.99
N ILE A 178 5.73 -3.18 13.94
CA ILE A 178 5.32 -3.42 12.56
C ILE A 178 6.61 -3.75 11.81
N ASN A 179 6.69 -4.93 11.21
CA ASN A 179 7.81 -5.34 10.39
C ASN A 179 7.34 -5.61 8.97
N ILE A 180 7.89 -4.87 8.03
CA ILE A 180 7.63 -5.01 6.61
C ILE A 180 8.77 -5.85 6.04
N ILE A 181 8.41 -6.99 5.44
CA ILE A 181 9.36 -7.92 4.84
C ILE A 181 9.21 -7.82 3.33
N THR A 182 10.29 -7.46 2.66
CA THR A 182 10.34 -7.35 1.20
C THR A 182 10.66 -8.70 0.56
N LYS A 183 10.22 -8.87 -0.70
CA LYS A 183 10.53 -10.06 -1.50
C LYS A 183 12.03 -10.16 -1.75
N GLN A 184 12.53 -11.38 -1.84
CA GLN A 184 13.92 -11.59 -2.20
C GLN A 184 14.17 -11.12 -3.64
N ALA A 185 15.33 -10.51 -3.88
CA ALA A 185 15.69 -9.98 -5.19
C ALA A 185 15.63 -11.01 -6.34
N GLN A 186 15.80 -12.30 -6.02
CA GLN A 186 15.67 -13.40 -6.98
C GLN A 186 14.23 -13.63 -7.45
N ASP A 187 13.24 -13.33 -6.61
CA ASP A 187 11.82 -13.56 -6.89
C ASP A 187 11.18 -12.35 -7.61
N THR A 188 11.89 -11.23 -7.64
CA THR A 188 11.48 -9.99 -8.33
C THR A 188 12.15 -9.84 -9.70
N GLN A 189 12.81 -10.89 -10.23
CA GLN A 189 13.39 -10.84 -11.57
C GLN A 189 12.31 -10.93 -12.65
N GLY A 190 12.29 -9.97 -13.58
CA GLY A 190 11.39 -9.98 -14.73
C GLY A 190 10.82 -8.60 -15.04
N ALA A 191 9.78 -8.57 -15.87
CA ALA A 191 9.02 -7.37 -16.16
C ALA A 191 7.75 -7.33 -15.29
N TYR A 192 7.55 -6.23 -14.56
CA TYR A 192 6.32 -5.94 -13.85
C TYR A 192 5.50 -4.93 -14.65
N ILE A 193 4.25 -5.28 -14.97
CA ILE A 193 3.30 -4.41 -15.65
C ILE A 193 2.01 -4.44 -14.85
N SER A 194 1.55 -3.28 -14.40
CA SER A 194 0.26 -3.12 -13.74
C SER A 194 -0.62 -2.15 -14.53
N LEU A 195 -1.91 -2.43 -14.55
CA LEU A 195 -2.93 -1.57 -15.13
C LEU A 195 -3.98 -1.32 -14.07
N ALA A 196 -4.25 -0.05 -13.79
CA ALA A 196 -5.28 0.36 -12.85
C ALA A 196 -6.22 1.36 -13.53
N VAL A 197 -7.49 1.28 -13.15
CA VAL A 197 -8.54 2.21 -13.54
C VAL A 197 -9.29 2.55 -12.26
N GLY A 198 -9.41 3.85 -11.97
CA GLY A 198 -10.05 4.35 -10.77
C GLY A 198 -10.72 5.70 -11.03
N ASP A 199 -11.53 6.12 -10.08
CA ASP A 199 -12.19 7.43 -10.04
C ASP A 199 -11.30 8.52 -9.43
N GLU A 200 -10.31 8.14 -8.61
CA GLU A 200 -9.24 9.02 -8.14
C GLU A 200 -7.96 8.86 -8.97
N GLU A 201 -7.30 9.99 -9.27
CA GLU A 201 -5.94 9.99 -9.82
C GLU A 201 -4.95 9.66 -8.71
N GLN A 202 -4.65 8.37 -8.54
CA GLN A 202 -3.57 7.90 -7.69
C GLN A 202 -2.45 7.32 -8.56
N THR A 203 -1.23 7.81 -8.36
CA THR A 203 -0.04 7.22 -8.98
C THR A 203 0.10 5.80 -8.44
N LEU A 204 0.20 4.82 -9.33
CA LEU A 204 0.50 3.45 -8.94
C LEU A 204 1.81 3.47 -8.14
N ALA A 205 1.79 2.94 -6.92
CA ALA A 205 2.99 2.67 -6.14
C ALA A 205 3.75 1.55 -6.86
N THR A 206 4.54 1.94 -7.87
CA THR A 206 5.43 1.10 -8.68
C THR A 206 6.86 1.38 -8.28
#